data_AF-A0A258BSW0-F1
#
_entry.id   AF-A0A258BSW0-F1
#
_cell.length_a   1.000
_cell.length_b   1.000
_cell.length_c   1.000
_cell.angle_alpha   90.00
_cell.angle_beta   90.00
_cell.angle_gamma   90.00
#
_symmetry.space_group_name_H-M   'P 1'
#
loop_
_entity.id
_entity.type
_entity.pdbx_description
1 polymer ?
#
loop_
_entity_poly.entity_id
_entity_poly.type
_entity_poly.pdbx_seq_one_letter_code
_entity_poly.pdbx_strand_id
1 'polypeptide(L)'
;MQRLDATSADFAARFDALVNARREADSDVSSAVRDIIAKVRKDGDAALAELTKAFDRHDLDATGWRVGEDDMQAALDGLPADLRAALELAAQRIATYHAQQR
;
A
#
# COMPACT_ATOMS: atom_id res chain seq x y z
N MET A 1 21.35 0.22 17.54
CA MET A 1 20.96 1.51 16.91
C MET A 1 22.22 2.14 16.34
N GLN A 2 22.28 2.39 15.03
CA GLN A 2 23.46 2.98 14.41
C GLN A 2 23.44 4.50 14.66
N ARG A 3 24.51 5.07 15.23
CA ARG A 3 24.64 6.50 15.52
C ARG A 3 25.70 7.10 14.60
N LEU A 4 25.35 8.16 13.88
CA LEU A 4 26.27 8.96 13.09
C LEU A 4 26.53 10.30 13.78
N ASP A 5 27.74 10.82 13.61
CA ASP A 5 28.13 12.16 14.04
C ASP A 5 28.47 12.98 12.79
N ALA A 6 27.72 14.06 12.55
CA ALA A 6 27.88 14.91 11.38
C ALA A 6 29.22 15.66 11.32
N THR A 7 29.94 15.74 12.44
CA THR A 7 31.23 16.44 12.55
C THR A 7 32.43 15.52 12.31
N SER A 8 32.20 14.20 12.26
CA SER A 8 33.27 13.24 12.03
C SER A 8 33.72 13.25 10.58
N ALA A 9 35.02 13.07 10.34
CA ALA A 9 35.60 12.98 9.01
C ALA A 9 35.06 11.78 8.20
N ASP A 10 34.56 10.73 8.86
CA ASP A 10 33.97 9.55 8.25
C ASP A 10 32.45 9.65 8.02
N PHE A 11 31.82 10.78 8.39
CA PHE A 11 30.38 10.96 8.34
C PHE A 11 29.80 10.73 6.94
N ALA A 12 30.35 11.40 5.92
CA ALA A 12 29.83 11.33 4.56
C ALA A 12 29.80 9.90 4.03
N ALA A 13 30.89 9.15 4.21
CA ALA A 13 30.98 7.76 3.77
C ALA A 13 30.00 6.85 4.53
N ARG A 14 29.85 7.04 5.85
CA ARG A 14 28.92 6.24 6.67
C ARG A 14 27.46 6.60 6.41
N PHE A 15 27.18 7.86 6.12
CA PHE A 15 25.86 8.33 5.75
C PHE A 15 25.45 7.78 4.38
N ASP A 16 26.35 7.86 3.38
CA ASP A 16 26.12 7.28 2.06
C ASP A 16 25.90 5.77 2.13
N ALA A 17 26.69 5.06 2.94
CA ALA A 17 26.49 3.63 3.18
C ALA A 17 25.11 3.34 3.80
N LEU A 18 24.67 4.12 4.80
CA LEU A 18 23.36 3.95 5.43
C LEU A 18 22.21 4.22 4.44
N VAL A 19 22.29 5.31 3.67
CA VAL A 19 21.27 5.68 2.68
C VAL A 19 21.13 4.63 1.59
N ASN A 20 22.25 4.01 1.18
CA ASN A 20 22.26 3.05 0.09
C ASN A 20 22.09 1.59 0.54
N ALA A 21 22.26 1.28 1.83
CA ALA A 21 22.21 -0.09 2.36
C ALA A 21 20.90 -0.84 2.09
N ARG A 22 19.78 -0.15 1.82
CA ARG A 22 18.49 -0.81 1.55
C ARG A 22 18.21 -1.12 0.07
N ARG A 23 19.07 -0.72 -0.86
CA ARG A 23 18.80 -0.89 -2.31
C ARG A 23 19.09 -2.29 -2.86
N GLU A 24 19.74 -3.17 -2.10
CA GLU A 24 20.12 -4.52 -2.57
C GLU A 24 19.02 -5.59 -2.46
N ALA A 25 17.85 -5.28 -1.90
CA ALA A 25 16.76 -6.25 -1.71
C ALA A 25 15.92 -6.54 -2.98
N ASP A 26 16.23 -5.93 -4.13
CA ASP A 26 15.18 -5.64 -5.12
C ASP A 26 15.22 -6.41 -6.44
N SER A 27 16.26 -7.17 -6.79
CA SER A 27 16.32 -7.78 -8.14
C SER A 27 15.28 -8.87 -8.36
N ASP A 28 15.09 -9.74 -7.35
CA ASP A 28 14.13 -10.85 -7.39
C ASP A 28 12.69 -10.35 -7.31
N VAL A 29 12.41 -9.46 -6.34
CA VAL A 29 11.10 -8.81 -6.21
C VAL A 29 10.74 -8.02 -7.47
N SER A 30 11.68 -7.26 -8.02
CA SER A 30 11.44 -6.53 -9.26
C SER A 30 11.15 -7.46 -10.44
N SER A 31 11.76 -8.66 -10.49
CA SER A 31 11.45 -9.64 -11.51
C SER A 31 10.03 -10.19 -11.34
N ALA A 32 9.67 -10.62 -10.13
CA ALA A 32 8.34 -11.13 -9.81
C ALA A 32 7.24 -10.10 -10.14
N VAL A 33 7.45 -8.82 -9.79
CA VAL A 33 6.49 -7.75 -10.10
C VAL A 33 6.36 -7.53 -11.61
N ARG A 34 7.48 -7.55 -12.36
CA ARG A 34 7.43 -7.46 -13.84
C ARG A 34 6.63 -8.60 -14.44
N ASP A 35 6.81 -9.82 -13.94
CA ASP A 35 6.10 -11.00 -14.43
C ASP A 35 4.60 -10.93 -14.11
N ILE A 36 4.23 -10.48 -12.90
CA ILE A 36 2.83 -10.24 -12.51
C ILE A 36 2.17 -9.22 -13.45
N ILE A 37 2.82 -8.07 -13.69
CA ILE A 37 2.29 -7.03 -14.58
C ILE A 37 2.13 -7.56 -16.01
N ALA A 38 3.13 -8.28 -16.53
CA ALA A 38 3.08 -8.86 -17.86
C ALA A 38 1.93 -9.87 -17.99
N LYS A 39 1.74 -10.72 -16.98
CA LYS A 39 0.67 -11.71 -16.92
C LYS A 39 -0.71 -11.05 -16.89
N VAL A 40 -0.93 -10.06 -16.01
CA VAL A 40 -2.21 -9.33 -15.94
C VAL A 40 -2.50 -8.58 -17.24
N ARG A 41 -1.49 -7.97 -17.88
CA ARG A 41 -1.67 -7.32 -19.19
C ARG A 41 -2.08 -8.28 -20.29
N LYS A 42 -1.56 -9.51 -20.27
CA LYS A 42 -1.81 -10.52 -21.30
C LYS A 42 -3.15 -11.23 -21.10
N ASP A 43 -3.43 -11.64 -19.86
CA ASP A 43 -4.51 -12.57 -19.53
C ASP A 43 -5.68 -11.89 -18.80
N GLY A 44 -5.55 -10.60 -18.43
CA GLY A 44 -6.62 -9.81 -17.84
C GLY A 44 -7.15 -10.37 -16.52
N ASP A 45 -8.48 -10.39 -16.38
CA ASP A 45 -9.19 -10.84 -15.17
C ASP A 45 -8.84 -12.28 -14.80
N ALA A 46 -8.62 -13.18 -15.78
CA ALA A 46 -8.23 -14.55 -15.48
C ALA A 46 -6.91 -14.62 -14.68
N ALA A 47 -5.94 -13.76 -15.01
CA ALA A 47 -4.71 -13.65 -14.22
C ALA A 47 -4.94 -13.02 -12.85
N LEU A 48 -5.83 -12.02 -12.75
CA LEU A 48 -6.16 -11.44 -11.45
C LEU A 48 -6.78 -12.48 -10.50
N ALA A 49 -7.76 -13.26 -10.97
CA ALA A 49 -8.38 -14.32 -10.17
C ALA A 49 -7.37 -15.37 -9.71
N GLU A 50 -6.48 -15.81 -10.60
CA GLU A 50 -5.41 -16.77 -10.29
C GLU A 50 -4.45 -16.21 -9.23
N LEU A 51 -3.99 -14.98 -9.40
CA LEU A 51 -3.01 -14.36 -8.50
C LEU A 51 -3.63 -14.02 -7.13
N THR A 52 -4.87 -13.54 -7.08
CA THR A 52 -5.61 -13.32 -5.83
C THR A 52 -5.82 -14.64 -5.08
N LYS A 53 -6.14 -15.73 -5.78
CA LYS A 53 -6.25 -17.05 -5.15
C LYS A 53 -4.90 -17.55 -4.61
N ALA A 54 -3.80 -17.29 -5.32
CA ALA A 54 -2.47 -17.71 -4.90
C ALA A 54 -1.93 -16.91 -3.71
N PHE A 55 -2.04 -15.58 -3.75
CA PHE A 55 -1.42 -14.70 -2.74
C PHE A 55 -2.35 -14.40 -1.56
N ASP A 56 -3.64 -14.19 -1.82
CA ASP A 56 -4.61 -13.78 -0.79
C ASP A 56 -5.44 -14.97 -0.28
N ARG A 57 -5.33 -16.14 -0.93
CA ARG A 57 -6.16 -17.34 -0.66
C ARG A 57 -7.66 -17.04 -0.77
N HIS A 58 -8.01 -16.13 -1.69
CA HIS A 58 -9.35 -15.63 -1.88
C HIS A 58 -9.88 -15.95 -3.29
N ASP A 59 -11.16 -16.28 -3.41
CA ASP A 59 -11.79 -16.65 -4.67
C ASP A 59 -12.80 -15.57 -5.10
N LEU A 60 -12.37 -14.70 -6.02
CA LEU A 60 -13.15 -13.54 -6.46
C LEU A 60 -14.45 -13.93 -7.18
N ASP A 61 -14.49 -15.10 -7.80
CA ASP A 61 -15.71 -15.56 -8.48
C ASP A 61 -16.76 -16.08 -7.49
N ALA A 62 -16.34 -16.43 -6.27
CA ALA A 62 -17.24 -16.83 -5.20
C ALA A 62 -17.77 -15.65 -4.36
N THR A 63 -16.94 -14.62 -4.15
CA THR A 63 -17.25 -13.50 -3.23
C THR A 63 -17.58 -12.19 -3.94
N GLY A 64 -17.17 -12.04 -5.20
CA GLY A 64 -17.38 -10.84 -6.00
C GLY A 64 -16.10 -10.02 -6.21
N TRP A 65 -16.03 -9.39 -7.39
CA TRP A 65 -14.91 -8.56 -7.84
C TRP A 65 -14.91 -7.13 -7.27
N ARG A 66 -15.98 -6.75 -6.60
CA ARG A 66 -16.19 -5.41 -6.04
C ARG A 66 -16.86 -5.54 -4.68
N VAL A 67 -16.42 -4.75 -3.72
CA VAL A 67 -17.13 -4.59 -2.45
C VAL A 67 -18.41 -3.80 -2.74
N GLY A 68 -19.57 -4.34 -2.32
CA GLY A 68 -20.87 -3.70 -2.53
C GLY A 68 -21.03 -2.43 -1.69
N GLU A 69 -21.83 -1.48 -2.17
CA GLU A 69 -22.14 -0.25 -1.41
C GLU A 69 -22.80 -0.56 -0.07
N ASP A 70 -23.65 -1.59 -0.03
CA ASP A 70 -24.29 -2.05 1.21
C ASP A 70 -23.28 -2.60 2.22
N ASP A 71 -22.27 -3.36 1.76
CA ASP A 71 -21.21 -3.88 2.62
C ASP A 71 -20.32 -2.74 3.16
N MET A 72 -20.05 -1.74 2.31
CA MET A 72 -19.31 -0.54 2.73
C MET A 72 -20.09 0.26 3.77
N GLN A 73 -21.39 0.43 3.58
CA GLN A 73 -22.26 1.13 4.54
C GLN A 73 -22.39 0.35 5.85
N ALA A 74 -22.57 -0.97 5.78
CA ALA A 74 -22.61 -1.84 6.96
C ALA A 74 -21.29 -1.79 7.74
N ALA A 75 -20.14 -1.76 7.07
CA ALA A 75 -18.85 -1.61 7.72
C ALA A 75 -18.71 -0.25 8.42
N LEU A 76 -19.19 0.83 7.79
CA LEU A 76 -19.21 2.18 8.39
C LEU A 76 -20.12 2.26 9.62
N ASP A 77 -21.30 1.66 9.53
CA ASP A 77 -22.28 1.64 10.63
C ASP A 77 -21.88 0.69 11.77
N GLY A 78 -21.06 -0.33 11.47
CA GLY A 78 -20.49 -1.24 12.46
C GLY A 78 -19.31 -0.69 13.27
N LEU A 79 -18.83 0.52 12.97
CA LEU A 79 -17.72 1.13 13.70
C LEU A 79 -18.14 1.58 15.11
N PRO A 80 -17.24 1.49 16.10
CA PRO A 80 -17.39 2.22 17.36
C PRO A 80 -17.59 3.72 17.10
N ALA A 81 -18.51 4.33 17.85
CA ALA A 81 -18.94 5.71 17.61
C ALA A 81 -17.79 6.74 17.69
N ASP A 82 -16.85 6.52 18.61
CA ASP A 82 -15.67 7.36 18.78
C ASP A 82 -14.70 7.24 17.60
N LEU A 83 -14.48 6.01 17.11
CA LEU A 83 -13.67 5.76 15.92
C LEU A 83 -14.30 6.38 14.68
N ARG A 84 -15.62 6.23 14.50
CA ARG A 84 -16.34 6.83 13.37
C ARG A 84 -16.20 8.36 13.39
N ALA A 85 -16.47 9.00 14.53
CA ALA A 85 -16.33 10.44 14.67
C ALA A 85 -14.90 10.93 14.38
N ALA A 86 -13.88 10.18 14.81
CA ALA A 86 -12.48 10.51 14.53
C ALA A 86 -12.14 10.44 13.03
N LEU A 87 -12.60 9.40 12.34
CA LEU A 87 -12.39 9.23 10.89
C LEU A 87 -13.13 10.29 10.07
N GLU A 88 -14.38 10.60 10.42
CA GLU A 88 -15.18 11.63 9.75
C GLU A 88 -14.55 13.02 9.91
N LEU A 89 -14.08 13.35 11.12
CA LEU A 89 -13.36 14.61 11.37
C LEU A 89 -12.07 14.69 10.55
N ALA A 90 -11.29 13.61 10.50
CA ALA A 90 -10.06 13.56 9.69
C ALA A 90 -10.37 13.77 8.21
N ALA A 91 -11.35 13.04 7.66
CA ALA A 91 -11.79 13.18 6.27
C ALA A 91 -12.23 14.61 5.94
N GLN A 92 -13.02 15.23 6.82
CA GLN A 92 -13.48 16.61 6.65
C GLN A 92 -12.32 17.61 6.60
N ARG A 93 -11.34 17.48 7.51
CA ARG A 93 -10.18 18.38 7.56
C ARG A 93 -9.30 18.24 6.31
N ILE A 94 -9.06 17.00 5.87
CA ILE A 94 -8.30 16.71 4.65
C ILE A 94 -9.00 17.34 3.44
N ALA A 95 -10.30 17.10 3.28
CA ALA A 95 -11.09 17.65 2.17
C ALA A 95 -11.11 19.19 2.17
N THR A 96 -11.31 19.80 3.34
CA THR A 96 -11.33 21.26 3.51
C THR A 96 -10.00 21.89 3.10
N TYR A 97 -8.88 21.28 3.52
CA TYR A 97 -7.55 21.77 3.17
C TYR A 97 -7.27 21.67 1.66
N HIS A 98 -7.55 20.51 1.05
CA HIS A 98 -7.31 20.32 -0.38
C HIS A 98 -8.28 21.12 -1.27
N ALA A 99 -9.48 21.46 -0.80
CA ALA A 99 -10.39 22.33 -1.54
C ALA A 99 -9.79 23.73 -1.80
N GLN A 100 -8.88 24.20 -0.94
CA GLN A 100 -8.17 25.47 -1.09
C GLN A 100 -6.94 25.38 -2.02
N GLN A 101 -6.55 24.17 -2.44
CA GLN A 101 -5.40 23.92 -3.32
C GLN A 101 -5.80 23.61 -4.77
N ARG A 102 -7.08 23.78 -5.12
CA ARG A 102 -7.57 23.62 -6.50
C ARG A 102 -7.09 24.74 -7.41
#